data_AF-A0A529P9K7-F1
#
_entry.id   AF-A0A529P9K7-F1
#
_cell.length_a   1.000
_cell.length_b   1.000
_cell.length_c   1.000
_cell.angle_alpha   90.00
_cell.angle_beta   90.00
_cell.angle_gamma   90.00
#
_symmetry.space_group_name_H-M   'P 1'
#
loop_
_entity.id
_entity.type
_entity.pdbx_description
1 polymer ?
#
loop_
_entity_poly.entity_id
_entity_poly.type
_entity_poly.pdbx_seq_one_letter_code
_entity_poly.pdbx_strand_id
1 'polypeptide(L)'
;IQRKNKTTMLFISHDLSVVRYIADRVVVMYLGYIVEQGTTDQIFSPPYHPYTEALLSAIPIADTSVVKKHIVLEGDIPSAMNPPTGCPFQTRCGYKKLVPDNLCETKVPPVKNLGDGHMSLCWLADDVLAKMDQVIKFDKEHAAHEGVPEDAPHGTGPGFAGSPPKRPSGKKPSPN
;
A
#
# COMPACT_ATOMS: atom_id res chain seq x y z
N ILE A 1 -0.78 8.46 24.65
CA ILE A 1 0.62 8.94 24.72
C ILE A 1 0.83 10.13 23.78
N GLN A 2 0.67 9.96 22.46
CA GLN A 2 0.91 11.03 21.47
C GLN A 2 0.08 12.31 21.68
N ARG A 3 -1.26 12.19 21.84
CA ARG A 3 -2.15 13.35 22.10
C ARG A 3 -1.88 14.04 23.44
N LYS A 4 -1.56 13.26 24.48
CA LYS A 4 -1.29 13.79 25.82
C LYS A 4 0.04 14.56 25.87
N ASN A 5 1.05 14.09 25.13
CA ASN A 5 2.41 14.61 25.20
C ASN A 5 2.78 15.54 24.02
N LYS A 6 1.87 15.72 23.04
CA LYS A 6 2.10 16.47 21.80
C LYS A 6 3.41 16.09 21.08
N THR A 7 3.70 14.80 21.02
CA THR A 7 4.93 14.27 20.41
C THR A 7 4.69 13.73 19.01
N THR A 8 5.70 13.83 18.14
CA THR A 8 5.74 13.05 16.90
C THR A 8 6.19 11.62 17.22
N MET A 9 5.60 10.62 16.59
CA MET A 9 5.91 9.20 16.83
C MET A 9 6.29 8.55 15.51
N LEU A 10 7.43 7.86 15.50
CA LEU A 10 7.82 6.94 14.44
C LEU A 10 7.62 5.51 14.97
N PHE A 11 6.80 4.73 14.27
CA PHE A 11 6.52 3.33 14.60
C PHE A 11 6.97 2.43 13.45
N ILE A 12 7.75 1.39 13.75
CA ILE A 12 8.30 0.45 12.76
C ILE A 12 7.76 -0.94 13.08
N SER A 13 7.08 -1.55 12.10
CA SER A 13 6.50 -2.88 12.23
C SER A 13 6.56 -3.61 10.87
N HIS A 14 6.58 -4.94 10.94
CA HIS A 14 6.41 -5.82 9.77
C HIS A 14 4.93 -6.20 9.56
N ASP A 15 4.08 -5.93 10.55
CA ASP A 15 2.66 -6.26 10.53
C ASP A 15 1.84 -5.02 10.18
N LEU A 16 1.34 -4.99 8.94
CA LEU A 16 0.48 -3.91 8.45
C LEU A 16 -0.88 -3.87 9.17
N SER A 17 -1.36 -4.97 9.75
CA SER A 17 -2.62 -4.98 10.50
C SER A 17 -2.56 -4.04 11.72
N VAL A 18 -1.44 -4.06 12.43
CA VAL A 18 -1.20 -3.17 13.59
C VAL A 18 -0.96 -1.74 13.13
N VAL A 19 -0.18 -1.55 12.07
CA VAL A 19 0.13 -0.20 11.53
C VAL A 19 -1.14 0.54 11.16
N ARG A 20 -2.15 -0.15 10.61
CA ARG A 20 -3.45 0.43 10.23
C ARG A 20 -4.13 1.20 11.36
N TYR A 21 -4.00 0.74 12.60
CA TYR A 21 -4.69 1.33 13.75
C TYR A 21 -3.88 2.43 14.46
N ILE A 22 -2.58 2.49 14.22
CA ILE A 22 -1.66 3.35 14.99
C ILE A 22 -1.20 4.56 14.17
N ALA A 23 -1.02 4.39 12.86
CA ALA A 23 -0.35 5.38 12.02
C ALA A 23 -1.35 6.22 11.20
N ASP A 24 -1.06 7.52 11.06
CA ASP A 24 -1.74 8.40 10.10
C ASP A 24 -1.16 8.25 8.68
N ARG A 25 0.15 7.99 8.60
CA ARG A 25 0.92 7.82 7.37
C ARG A 25 1.77 6.56 7.44
N VAL A 26 1.88 5.89 6.30
CA VAL A 26 2.63 4.63 6.16
C VAL A 26 3.69 4.79 5.09
N VAL A 27 4.88 4.26 5.39
CA VAL A 27 6.01 4.15 4.45
C VAL A 27 6.36 2.67 4.36
N VAL A 28 6.28 2.11 3.16
CA VAL A 28 6.62 0.72 2.87
C VAL A 28 8.01 0.69 2.26
N MET A 29 8.88 -0.14 2.82
CA MET A 29 10.26 -0.27 2.37
C MET A 29 10.57 -1.69 1.88
N TYR A 30 11.41 -1.81 0.86
CA TYR A 30 11.95 -3.08 0.37
C TYR A 30 13.43 -2.92 0.00
N LEU A 31 14.30 -3.76 0.57
CA LEU A 31 15.76 -3.73 0.37
C LEU A 31 16.38 -2.32 0.48
N GLY A 32 15.90 -1.52 1.45
CA GLY A 32 16.38 -0.15 1.70
C GLY A 32 15.70 0.94 0.87
N TYR A 33 14.82 0.60 -0.08
CA TYR A 33 14.09 1.57 -0.90
C TYR A 33 12.70 1.83 -0.33
N ILE A 34 12.27 3.10 -0.28
CA ILE A 34 10.86 3.45 -0.08
C ILE A 34 10.12 3.10 -1.38
N VAL A 35 9.32 2.05 -1.34
CA VAL A 35 8.60 1.55 -2.53
C VAL A 35 7.20 2.11 -2.64
N GLU A 36 6.60 2.48 -1.50
CA GLU A 36 5.31 3.16 -1.46
C GLU A 36 5.17 3.99 -0.19
N GLN A 37 4.52 5.14 -0.27
CA GLN A 37 4.19 5.95 0.91
C GLN A 37 2.90 6.73 0.70
N GLY A 38 2.12 6.92 1.76
CA GLY A 38 0.85 7.64 1.70
C GLY A 38 0.19 7.74 3.07
N THR A 39 -1.06 8.20 3.10
CA THR A 39 -1.91 7.99 4.28
C THR A 39 -2.21 6.51 4.44
N THR A 40 -2.61 6.12 5.65
CA THR A 40 -3.04 4.73 5.91
C THR A 40 -4.17 4.30 4.97
N ASP A 41 -5.15 5.18 4.70
CA ASP A 41 -6.24 4.84 3.78
C ASP A 41 -5.76 4.65 2.33
N GLN A 42 -4.83 5.48 1.87
CA GLN A 42 -4.23 5.37 0.54
C GLN A 42 -3.52 4.03 0.34
N ILE A 43 -2.72 3.59 1.32
CA ILE A 43 -1.98 2.32 1.24
C ILE A 43 -2.92 1.11 1.22
N PHE A 44 -4.06 1.18 1.91
CA PHE A 44 -5.01 0.07 1.99
C PHE A 44 -6.10 0.14 0.90
N SER A 45 -6.22 1.22 0.13
CA SER A 45 -7.37 1.44 -0.76
C SER A 45 -7.13 2.28 -2.03
N PRO A 46 -6.52 1.72 -3.10
CA PRO A 46 -5.78 0.46 -3.18
C PRO A 46 -4.25 0.68 -3.06
N PRO A 47 -3.47 -0.37 -2.69
CA PRO A 47 -2.02 -0.32 -2.81
C PRO A 47 -1.62 -0.27 -4.29
N TYR A 48 -0.65 0.57 -4.66
CA TYR A 48 -0.21 0.71 -6.06
C TYR A 48 1.16 0.11 -6.35
N HIS A 49 1.97 -0.20 -5.33
CA HIS A 49 3.19 -0.96 -5.52
C HIS A 49 2.91 -2.47 -5.38
N PRO A 50 3.32 -3.33 -6.34
CA PRO A 50 3.09 -4.78 -6.26
C PRO A 50 3.60 -5.46 -4.99
N TYR A 51 4.67 -4.93 -4.37
CA TYR A 51 5.14 -5.41 -3.07
C TYR A 51 4.15 -5.13 -1.94
N THR A 52 3.61 -3.90 -1.87
CA THR A 52 2.60 -3.53 -0.87
C THR A 52 1.33 -4.35 -1.05
N GLU A 53 0.92 -4.58 -2.30
CA GLU A 53 -0.20 -5.45 -2.64
C GLU A 53 0.00 -6.86 -2.05
N ALA A 54 1.20 -7.44 -2.23
CA ALA A 54 1.55 -8.74 -1.68
C ALA A 54 1.60 -8.74 -0.15
N LEU A 55 2.13 -7.70 0.49
CA LEU A 55 2.14 -7.58 1.96
C LEU A 55 0.73 -7.57 2.53
N LEU A 56 -0.19 -6.78 1.96
CA LEU A 56 -1.58 -6.76 2.39
C LEU A 56 -2.26 -8.12 2.18
N SER A 57 -1.90 -8.83 1.11
CA SER A 57 -2.46 -10.17 0.83
C SER A 57 -2.03 -11.21 1.86
N ALA A 58 -0.92 -10.98 2.56
CA ALA A 58 -0.39 -11.88 3.58
C ALA A 58 -0.98 -11.65 4.97
N ILE A 59 -1.73 -10.56 5.20
CA ILE A 59 -2.33 -10.27 6.51
C ILE A 59 -3.32 -11.40 6.87
N PRO A 60 -3.15 -12.09 8.02
CA PRO A 60 -4.09 -13.11 8.46
C PRO A 60 -5.40 -12.45 8.89
N ILE A 61 -6.53 -12.98 8.42
CA ILE A 61 -7.86 -12.51 8.77
C ILE A 61 -8.65 -13.72 9.23
N ALA A 62 -9.09 -13.72 10.49
CA ALA A 62 -9.83 -14.83 11.08
C ALA A 62 -11.31 -14.82 10.67
N ASP A 63 -11.84 -13.63 10.35
CA ASP A 63 -13.22 -13.47 9.93
C ASP A 63 -13.45 -14.02 8.52
N THR A 64 -14.34 -15.01 8.41
CA THR A 64 -14.70 -15.68 7.16
C THR A 64 -15.57 -14.84 6.23
N SER A 65 -16.14 -13.72 6.70
CA SER A 65 -16.87 -12.76 5.87
C SER A 65 -15.95 -11.90 5.00
N VAL A 66 -14.67 -11.80 5.35
CA VAL A 66 -13.73 -10.92 4.67
C VAL A 66 -13.17 -11.58 3.41
N VAL A 67 -13.43 -10.95 2.26
CA VAL A 67 -12.87 -11.39 0.97
C VAL A 67 -11.49 -10.76 0.78
N LYS A 68 -10.45 -11.61 0.69
CA LYS A 68 -9.07 -11.18 0.46
C LYS A 68 -8.50 -11.79 -0.82
N LYS A 69 -7.82 -10.97 -1.63
CA LYS A 69 -7.00 -11.47 -2.75
C LYS A 69 -5.77 -12.18 -2.20
N HIS A 70 -5.53 -13.42 -2.60
CA HIS A 70 -4.33 -14.17 -2.23
C HIS A 70 -3.25 -13.97 -3.30
N ILE A 71 -2.06 -13.50 -2.91
CA ILE A 71 -0.93 -13.29 -3.82
C ILE A 71 0.24 -14.13 -3.30
N VAL A 72 0.69 -15.07 -4.11
CA VAL A 72 1.89 -15.87 -3.81
C VAL A 72 3.07 -15.21 -4.52
N LEU A 73 4.07 -14.80 -3.74
CA LEU A 73 5.33 -14.33 -4.29
C LEU A 73 6.24 -15.52 -4.55
N GLU A 74 6.74 -15.63 -5.77
CA GLU A 74 7.72 -16.64 -6.16
C GLU A 74 9.16 -16.11 -6.05
N GLY A 75 10.11 -17.04 -5.92
CA GLY A 75 11.53 -16.73 -5.84
C GLY A 75 12.00 -16.26 -4.46
N ASP A 76 13.32 -16.36 -4.26
CA ASP A 76 13.99 -15.99 -3.03
C ASP A 76 14.15 -14.47 -2.87
N ILE A 77 14.29 -14.03 -1.63
CA ILE A 77 14.57 -12.63 -1.30
C ILE A 77 16.04 -12.33 -1.64
N PRO A 78 16.33 -11.34 -2.51
CA PRO A 78 17.70 -10.93 -2.80
C PRO A 78 18.40 -10.35 -1.57
N SER A 79 19.74 -10.39 -1.57
CA SER A 79 20.53 -9.72 -0.52
C SER A 79 20.37 -8.21 -0.60
N ALA A 80 20.15 -7.58 0.55
CA ALA A 80 20.14 -6.12 0.66
C ALA A 80 21.52 -5.48 0.43
N MET A 81 22.61 -6.25 0.58
CA MET A 81 23.97 -5.77 0.30
C MET A 81 24.25 -5.68 -1.20
N ASN A 82 23.62 -6.54 -2.00
CA ASN A 82 23.77 -6.60 -3.45
C ASN A 82 22.38 -6.62 -4.10
N PRO A 83 21.64 -5.49 -4.03
CA PRO A 83 20.30 -5.43 -4.59
C PRO A 83 20.34 -5.58 -6.13
N PRO A 84 19.23 -6.02 -6.76
CA PRO A 84 19.11 -5.98 -8.21
C PRO A 84 19.41 -4.58 -8.78
N THR A 85 19.99 -4.52 -9.97
CA THR A 85 20.42 -3.27 -10.64
C THR A 85 19.28 -2.31 -10.98
N GLY A 86 18.10 -2.85 -11.29
CA GLY A 86 16.91 -2.08 -11.65
C GLY A 86 15.94 -1.87 -10.49
N CYS A 87 14.67 -2.15 -10.71
CA CYS A 87 13.67 -2.19 -9.66
C CYS A 87 14.06 -3.22 -8.58
N PRO A 88 14.15 -2.83 -7.30
CA PRO A 88 14.62 -3.73 -6.24
C PRO A 88 13.71 -4.95 -6.08
N PHE A 89 12.43 -4.84 -6.42
CA PHE A 89 11.44 -5.91 -6.32
C PHE A 89 11.30 -6.77 -7.60
N GLN A 90 12.07 -6.50 -8.65
CA GLN A 90 11.84 -7.11 -9.97
C GLN A 90 11.88 -8.64 -9.97
N THR A 91 12.72 -9.27 -9.15
CA THR A 91 12.89 -10.73 -9.13
C THR A 91 11.67 -11.48 -8.59
N ARG A 92 10.78 -10.80 -7.85
CA ARG A 92 9.59 -11.39 -7.22
C ARG A 92 8.28 -10.71 -7.67
N CYS A 93 8.39 -9.73 -8.57
CA CYS A 93 7.25 -8.92 -9.00
C CYS A 93 6.41 -9.67 -10.06
N GLY A 94 5.20 -10.09 -9.70
CA GLY A 94 4.25 -10.73 -10.62
C GLY A 94 3.77 -9.82 -11.78
N TYR A 95 4.04 -8.52 -11.68
CA TYR A 95 3.67 -7.52 -12.69
C TYR A 95 4.81 -7.19 -13.65
N LYS A 96 6.01 -7.74 -13.46
CA LYS A 96 7.21 -7.39 -14.25
C LYS A 96 6.98 -7.47 -15.76
N LYS A 97 6.26 -8.50 -16.21
CA LYS A 97 5.91 -8.74 -17.63
C LYS A 97 5.05 -7.65 -18.28
N LEU A 98 4.43 -6.77 -17.50
CA LEU A 98 3.62 -5.65 -18.00
C LEU A 98 4.45 -4.39 -18.23
N VAL A 99 5.71 -4.39 -17.82
CA VAL A 99 6.64 -3.26 -18.00
C VAL A 99 7.48 -3.51 -19.26
N PRO A 100 7.49 -2.59 -20.23
CA PRO A 100 8.24 -2.76 -21.48
C PRO A 100 9.75 -2.62 -21.28
N ASP A 101 10.50 -2.99 -22.32
CA ASP A 101 11.93 -2.72 -22.49
C ASP A 101 12.86 -3.22 -21.38
N ASN A 102 12.43 -4.23 -20.60
CA ASN A 102 13.17 -4.74 -19.43
C ASN A 102 13.59 -3.62 -18.46
N LEU A 103 12.76 -2.57 -18.33
CA LEU A 103 13.06 -1.44 -17.45
C LEU A 103 13.20 -1.88 -15.99
N CYS A 104 12.41 -2.86 -15.55
CA CYS A 104 12.49 -3.42 -14.21
C CYS A 104 13.86 -4.06 -13.90
N GLU A 105 14.53 -4.68 -14.88
CA GLU A 105 15.85 -5.28 -14.68
C GLU A 105 16.99 -4.25 -14.81
N THR A 106 16.80 -3.24 -15.66
CA THR A 106 17.90 -2.38 -16.12
C THR A 106 17.96 -1.03 -15.42
N LYS A 107 16.83 -0.49 -14.92
CA LYS A 107 16.76 0.85 -14.35
C LYS A 107 15.87 0.91 -13.11
N VAL A 108 16.34 1.65 -12.10
CA VAL A 108 15.53 1.97 -10.92
C VAL A 108 14.31 2.79 -11.37
N PRO A 109 13.08 2.43 -10.94
CA PRO A 109 11.89 3.21 -11.26
C PRO A 109 11.97 4.63 -10.73
N PRO A 110 11.40 5.63 -11.43
CA PRO A 110 11.18 6.94 -10.84
C PRO A 110 10.11 6.84 -9.76
N VAL A 111 10.16 7.76 -8.80
CA VAL A 111 9.06 7.93 -7.85
C VAL A 111 7.89 8.58 -8.58
N LYS A 112 6.77 7.86 -8.68
CA LYS A 112 5.53 8.35 -9.26
C LYS A 112 4.66 8.97 -8.16
N ASN A 113 4.15 10.18 -8.41
CA ASN A 113 3.14 10.83 -7.56
C ASN A 113 1.74 10.43 -8.04
N LEU A 114 0.97 9.82 -7.14
CA LEU A 114 -0.37 9.30 -7.38
C LEU A 114 -1.47 10.27 -6.92
N GLY A 115 -1.09 11.42 -6.35
CA GLY A 115 -1.98 12.43 -5.79
C GLY A 115 -1.92 12.48 -4.26
N ASP A 116 -2.22 13.65 -3.68
CA ASP A 116 -2.38 13.85 -2.23
C ASP A 116 -1.25 13.28 -1.36
N GLY A 117 -0.01 13.34 -1.88
CA GLY A 117 1.18 12.84 -1.19
C GLY A 117 1.37 11.32 -1.19
N HIS A 118 0.57 10.57 -1.96
CA HIS A 118 0.76 9.15 -2.24
C HIS A 118 1.82 8.97 -3.33
N MET A 119 2.88 8.24 -3.02
CA MET A 119 4.00 8.02 -3.93
C MET A 119 4.28 6.52 -4.08
N SER A 120 4.71 6.10 -5.27
CA SER A 120 5.11 4.71 -5.55
C SER A 120 6.36 4.66 -6.43
N LEU A 121 7.33 3.82 -6.08
CA LEU A 121 8.55 3.57 -6.85
C LEU A 121 8.31 2.43 -7.85
N CYS A 122 7.53 2.68 -8.91
CA CYS A 122 7.13 1.64 -9.84
C CYS A 122 7.05 2.11 -11.30
N TRP A 123 7.43 1.22 -12.23
CA TRP A 123 7.31 1.43 -13.67
C TRP A 123 5.90 1.17 -14.23
N LEU A 124 4.99 0.61 -13.43
CA LEU A 124 3.64 0.31 -13.89
C LEU A 124 2.95 1.55 -14.45
N ALA A 125 2.39 1.42 -15.65
CA ALA A 125 1.68 2.48 -16.34
C ALA A 125 0.35 2.82 -15.64
N ASP A 126 -0.13 4.04 -15.83
CA ASP A 126 -1.30 4.56 -15.10
C ASP A 126 -2.58 3.76 -15.42
N ASP A 127 -2.68 3.18 -16.61
CA ASP A 127 -3.81 2.33 -17.00
C ASP A 127 -3.82 0.97 -16.26
N VAL A 128 -2.64 0.45 -15.90
CA VAL A 128 -2.51 -0.74 -15.04
C VAL A 128 -2.86 -0.36 -13.61
N LEU A 129 -2.33 0.76 -13.10
CA LEU A 129 -2.63 1.26 -11.76
C LEU A 129 -4.14 1.51 -11.59
N ALA A 130 -4.80 2.07 -12.60
CA ALA A 130 -6.24 2.31 -12.59
C ALA A 130 -7.09 1.04 -12.46
N LYS A 131 -6.54 -0.13 -12.80
CA LYS A 131 -7.19 -1.45 -12.68
C LYS A 131 -6.84 -2.17 -11.37
N MET A 132 -5.93 -1.64 -10.56
CA MET A 132 -5.64 -2.19 -9.25
C MET A 132 -6.81 -1.90 -8.29
N ASP A 133 -7.12 -2.88 -7.45
CA ASP A 133 -8.22 -2.85 -6.50
C ASP A 133 -7.73 -3.15 -5.08
N GLN A 134 -8.61 -2.95 -4.10
CA GLN A 134 -8.34 -3.25 -2.70
C GLN A 134 -8.05 -4.75 -2.51
N VAL A 135 -7.00 -5.06 -1.75
CA VAL A 135 -6.60 -6.44 -1.46
C VAL A 135 -7.52 -7.08 -0.41
N ILE A 136 -7.95 -6.30 0.58
CA ILE A 136 -8.85 -6.71 1.66
C ILE A 136 -10.16 -5.92 1.48
N LYS A 137 -11.28 -6.63 1.34
CA LYS A 137 -12.61 -6.02 1.27
C LYS A 137 -13.42 -6.45 2.50
N PHE A 138 -13.81 -5.47 3.31
CA PHE A 138 -14.73 -5.70 4.42
C PHE A 138 -16.17 -5.59 3.92
N ASP A 139 -17.01 -6.58 4.21
CA ASP A 139 -18.44 -6.47 3.93
C ASP A 139 -19.07 -5.41 4.84
N LYS A 140 -19.96 -4.60 4.25
CA LYS A 140 -20.45 -3.32 4.81
C LYS A 140 -21.18 -3.43 6.17
N GLU A 141 -21.46 -4.63 6.66
CA GLU A 141 -22.18 -4.83 7.93
C GLU A 141 -21.30 -4.68 9.18
N HIS A 142 -19.95 -4.74 9.07
CA HIS A 142 -19.07 -4.88 10.24
C HIS A 142 -18.27 -3.63 10.63
N ALA A 143 -18.44 -2.49 9.95
CA ALA A 143 -17.94 -1.21 10.47
C ALA A 143 -18.56 -0.81 11.83
N ALA A 144 -19.60 -1.52 12.28
CA ALA A 144 -20.34 -1.26 13.51
C ALA A 144 -20.03 -2.21 14.68
N HIS A 145 -19.29 -3.32 14.49
CA HIS A 145 -19.19 -4.38 15.51
C HIS A 145 -17.82 -5.05 15.68
N GLU A 146 -16.72 -4.28 15.63
CA GLU A 146 -15.47 -4.72 16.30
C GLU A 146 -15.23 -3.83 17.53
N GLY A 147 -15.28 -4.47 18.70
CA GLY A 147 -15.41 -3.85 20.01
C GLY A 147 -14.33 -2.84 20.31
N VAL A 148 -14.72 -1.57 20.28
CA VAL A 148 -14.06 -0.51 21.04
C VAL A 148 -14.40 -0.76 22.52
N PRO A 149 -13.43 -0.97 23.42
CA PRO A 149 -13.70 -1.02 24.86
C PRO A 149 -14.47 0.24 25.29
N GLU A 150 -15.50 0.10 26.13
CA GLU A 150 -16.36 1.22 26.59
C GLU A 150 -15.55 2.34 27.29
N ASP A 151 -14.31 2.06 27.70
CA ASP A 151 -13.36 3.02 28.30
C ASP A 151 -12.40 3.68 27.30
N ALA A 152 -12.52 3.41 26.00
CA ALA A 152 -11.77 4.15 25.00
C ALA A 152 -12.33 5.58 24.91
N PRO A 153 -11.52 6.62 25.16
CA PRO A 153 -12.02 7.99 25.11
C PRO A 153 -12.63 8.23 23.74
N HIS A 154 -13.92 8.56 23.73
CA HIS A 154 -14.67 8.96 22.54
C HIS A 154 -13.98 10.16 21.90
N GLY A 155 -13.04 9.86 21.02
CA GLY A 155 -12.49 10.82 20.10
C GLY A 155 -13.59 11.11 19.09
N THR A 156 -14.09 12.33 19.08
CA THR A 156 -14.70 12.95 17.91
C THR A 156 -13.64 13.05 16.81
N GLY A 157 -13.26 11.91 16.24
CA GLY A 157 -12.64 11.82 14.92
C GLY A 157 -13.74 11.99 13.88
N PRO A 158 -13.46 12.57 12.71
CA PRO A 158 -14.47 12.70 11.67
C PRO A 158 -15.01 11.32 11.32
N GLY A 159 -16.31 11.12 11.49
CA GLY A 159 -17.01 9.91 11.08
C GLY A 159 -16.63 9.58 9.63
N PHE A 160 -16.15 8.37 9.40
CA PHE A 160 -15.65 7.95 8.10
C PHE A 160 -16.82 7.60 7.17
N ALA A 161 -17.38 8.64 6.57
CA ALA A 161 -17.97 8.60 5.25
C ALA A 161 -17.07 9.42 4.30
N GLY A 162 -15.78 9.11 4.28
CA GLY A 162 -14.85 9.68 3.30
C GLY A 162 -15.10 9.06 1.93
N SER A 163 -15.26 9.88 0.90
CA SER A 163 -15.29 9.35 -0.48
C SER A 163 -13.98 8.60 -0.78
N PRO A 164 -14.00 7.53 -1.58
CA PRO A 164 -12.79 6.83 -2.00
C PRO A 164 -11.76 7.84 -2.53
N PRO A 165 -10.45 7.66 -2.24
CA PRO A 165 -9.42 8.52 -2.79
C PRO A 165 -9.55 8.54 -4.32
N LYS A 166 -9.41 9.73 -4.92
CA LYS A 166 -9.54 9.87 -6.37
C LYS A 166 -8.47 9.01 -7.03
N ARG A 167 -8.88 8.02 -7.84
CA ARG A 167 -7.96 7.26 -8.69
C ARG A 167 -7.13 8.24 -9.51
N PRO A 168 -5.82 7.98 -9.72
CA PRO A 168 -5.01 8.80 -10.60
C PRO A 168 -5.71 8.88 -11.97
N SER A 169 -6.12 10.09 -12.35
CA SER A 169 -6.79 10.32 -13.62
C SER A 169 -5.76 10.16 -14.74
N GLY A 170 -5.88 9.09 -15.52
CA GLY A 170 -5.05 8.90 -16.72
C GLY A 170 -5.19 10.12 -17.62
N LYS A 171 -4.08 10.84 -17.87
CA LYS A 171 -4.05 11.88 -18.91
C LYS A 171 -4.36 11.20 -20.24
N LYS A 172 -5.46 11.60 -20.88
CA LYS A 172 -5.71 11.23 -22.28
C LYS A 172 -4.49 11.66 -23.12
N PRO A 173 -3.97 10.81 -24.01
CA PRO A 173 -2.97 11.26 -24.97
C PRO A 173 -3.59 12.38 -25.82
N SER A 174 -2.89 13.51 -25.90
CA SER A 174 -3.26 14.62 -26.77
C SER A 174 -3.14 14.15 -28.23
N PRO A 175 -4.13 14.39 -29.09
CA PRO A 175 -4.00 14.06 -30.50
C PRO A 175 -2.98 15.04 -31.13
N ASN A 176 -1.98 14.48 -31.81
CA ASN A 176 -1.27 15.14 -32.90
C ASN A 176 -1.74 14.49 -34.21
#